data_AF-A0A432ZIC7-F1
#
_entry.id   AF-A0A432ZIC7-F1
#
_cell.length_a   1.000
_cell.length_b   1.000
_cell.length_c   1.000
_cell.angle_alpha   90.00
_cell.angle_beta   90.00
_cell.angle_gamma   90.00
#
_symmetry.space_group_name_H-M   'P 1'
#
loop_
_entity.id
_entity.type
_entity.pdbx_description
1 polymer ?
#
loop_
_entity_poly.entity_id
_entity_poly.type
_entity_poly.pdbx_seq_one_letter_code
_entity_poly.pdbx_strand_id
1 'polypeptide(L)'
;MKVLKKAALLIAAAGITFAVIVISIIVYQYTAMAPDLPNEEDCELQQLVQTDDNAAEIHHYQCQRGAQKQWQGHELWLLEPANNKWQRMMTTQSPSCISLVMESQRLRVIHDGDRLEMNLAEPVFLYHTPAGKSESVAVAIDKQATANCES
;
A
#
# COMPACT_ATOMS: atom_id res chain seq x y z
N MET A 1 -43.98 35.57 4.26
CA MET A 1 -43.84 34.23 4.91
C MET A 1 -43.38 33.09 3.99
N LYS A 2 -43.83 32.97 2.72
CA LYS A 2 -43.44 31.83 1.84
C LYS A 2 -41.97 31.85 1.40
N VAL A 3 -41.38 33.02 1.16
CA VAL A 3 -39.99 33.17 0.70
C VAL A 3 -38.98 32.85 1.82
N LEU A 4 -39.25 33.30 3.05
CA LEU A 4 -38.41 33.03 4.23
C LEU A 4 -38.34 31.53 4.56
N LYS A 5 -39.46 30.81 4.45
CA LYS A 5 -39.49 29.35 4.62
C LYS A 5 -38.69 28.63 3.53
N LYS A 6 -38.77 29.09 2.27
CA LYS A 6 -37.96 28.53 1.17
C LYS A 6 -36.47 28.80 1.36
N ALA A 7 -36.09 30.01 1.76
CA ALA A 7 -34.70 30.36 2.04
C ALA A 7 -34.13 29.54 3.21
N ALA A 8 -34.88 29.40 4.30
CA ALA A 8 -34.47 28.57 5.44
C ALA A 8 -34.29 27.09 5.03
N LEU A 9 -35.16 26.58 4.17
CA LEU A 9 -35.09 25.19 3.70
C LEU A 9 -33.90 24.96 2.77
N LEU A 10 -33.56 25.94 1.92
CA LEU A 10 -32.37 25.90 1.07
C LEU A 10 -31.07 25.96 1.90
N ILE A 11 -31.01 26.83 2.92
CA ILE A 11 -29.86 26.93 3.82
C ILE A 11 -29.69 25.62 4.61
N ALA A 12 -30.78 25.05 5.13
CA ALA A 12 -30.74 23.78 5.83
C ALA A 12 -30.24 22.64 4.92
N ALA A 13 -30.74 22.57 3.69
CA ALA A 13 -30.28 21.57 2.72
C ALA A 13 -28.78 21.73 2.41
N ALA A 14 -28.31 22.96 2.16
CA ALA A 14 -26.89 23.22 1.92
C ALA A 14 -26.02 22.85 3.13
N GLY A 15 -26.48 23.14 4.35
CA GLY A 15 -25.79 22.78 5.58
C GLY A 15 -25.65 21.27 5.76
N ILE A 16 -26.72 20.50 5.48
CA ILE A 16 -26.69 19.04 5.54
C ILE A 16 -25.70 18.48 4.51
N THR A 17 -25.75 18.95 3.26
CA THR A 17 -24.82 18.49 2.22
C THR A 17 -23.37 18.79 2.59
N PHE A 18 -23.09 19.99 3.10
CA PHE A 18 -21.76 20.35 3.56
C PHE A 18 -21.28 19.45 4.70
N ALA A 19 -22.14 19.20 5.70
CA ALA A 19 -21.83 18.30 6.80
C ALA A 19 -21.51 16.88 6.31
N VAL A 20 -22.28 16.34 5.36
CA VAL A 20 -22.03 15.03 4.76
C VAL A 20 -20.69 14.98 4.04
N ILE A 21 -20.35 16.01 3.26
CA ILE A 21 -19.05 16.11 2.57
C ILE A 21 -17.91 16.11 3.60
N VAL A 22 -17.99 16.95 4.63
CA VAL A 22 -16.96 17.05 5.68
C VAL A 22 -16.80 15.73 6.42
N ILE A 23 -17.91 15.10 6.84
CA ILE A 23 -17.87 13.79 7.51
C ILE A 23 -17.25 12.74 6.59
N SER A 24 -17.61 12.72 5.31
CA SER A 24 -17.05 11.78 4.33
C SER A 24 -15.53 11.97 4.17
N ILE A 25 -15.05 13.22 4.12
CA ILE A 25 -13.61 13.53 4.06
C ILE A 25 -12.91 13.08 5.34
N ILE A 26 -13.49 13.31 6.52
CA ILE A 26 -12.90 12.89 7.80
C ILE A 26 -12.83 11.37 7.89
N VAL A 27 -13.91 10.67 7.53
CA VAL A 27 -13.93 9.21 7.49
C VAL A 27 -12.90 8.69 6.50
N TYR A 28 -12.82 9.27 5.30
CA TYR A 28 -11.82 8.90 4.29
C TYR A 28 -10.39 9.11 4.80
N GLN A 29 -10.09 10.25 5.41
CA GLN A 29 -8.79 10.50 6.04
C GLN A 29 -8.48 9.46 7.13
N TYR A 30 -9.43 9.18 8.02
CA TYR A 30 -9.22 8.27 9.14
C TYR A 30 -9.10 6.79 8.71
N THR A 31 -9.76 6.40 7.62
CA THR A 31 -9.82 5.01 7.16
C THR A 31 -8.84 4.71 6.02
N ALA A 32 -8.48 5.72 5.24
CA ALA A 32 -7.64 5.60 4.05
C ALA A 32 -6.33 6.42 4.14
N MET A 33 -5.98 6.96 5.32
CA MET A 33 -4.57 7.20 5.62
C MET A 33 -3.87 5.86 5.45
N ALA A 34 -3.26 5.69 4.27
CA ALA A 34 -2.37 4.58 3.97
C ALA A 34 -1.47 4.39 5.19
N PRO A 35 -1.28 3.16 5.68
CA PRO A 35 -0.56 2.93 6.91
C PRO A 35 0.75 3.68 6.88
N ASP A 36 1.19 4.15 8.04
CA ASP A 36 2.45 4.87 8.16
C ASP A 36 3.57 4.08 7.45
N LEU A 37 4.52 4.80 6.86
CA LEU A 37 5.67 4.17 6.24
C LEU A 37 6.36 3.20 7.22
N PRO A 38 6.96 2.11 6.72
CA PRO A 38 7.71 1.21 7.58
C PRO A 38 8.83 2.00 8.27
N ASN A 39 8.90 1.88 9.59
CA ASN A 39 9.94 2.49 10.41
C ASN A 39 10.78 1.39 11.04
N GLU A 40 12.02 1.69 11.43
CA GLU A 40 12.96 0.69 11.94
C GLU A 40 12.58 0.13 13.33
N GLU A 41 11.67 0.78 14.08
CA GLU A 41 11.22 0.32 15.40
C GLU A 41 10.14 -0.77 15.30
N ASP A 42 9.31 -0.68 14.27
CA ASP A 42 8.16 -1.56 14.03
C ASP A 42 8.41 -2.57 12.91
N CYS A 43 9.39 -2.33 12.04
CA CYS A 43 9.62 -3.11 10.82
C CYS A 43 11.09 -3.44 10.59
N GLU A 44 11.35 -4.72 10.29
CA GLU A 44 12.67 -5.23 9.91
C GLU A 44 12.70 -5.54 8.41
N LEU A 45 13.66 -4.94 7.69
CA LEU A 45 13.86 -5.20 6.26
C LEU A 45 14.36 -6.64 6.07
N GLN A 46 13.60 -7.44 5.33
CA GLN A 46 13.92 -8.83 5.02
C GLN A 46 14.62 -8.94 3.67
N GLN A 47 14.13 -8.20 2.67
CA GLN A 47 14.67 -8.25 1.32
C GLN A 47 14.48 -6.92 0.60
N LEU A 48 15.43 -6.58 -0.27
CA LEU A 48 15.33 -5.47 -1.22
C LEU A 48 15.63 -5.98 -2.62
N VAL A 49 14.76 -5.67 -3.57
CA VAL A 49 14.99 -5.91 -5.01
C VAL A 49 14.81 -4.61 -5.78
N GLN A 50 15.51 -4.44 -6.89
CA GLN A 50 15.44 -3.23 -7.71
C GLN A 50 14.98 -3.58 -9.12
N THR A 51 14.38 -2.61 -9.81
CA THR A 51 14.12 -2.71 -11.25
C THR A 51 15.42 -2.67 -12.05
N ASP A 52 15.43 -3.27 -13.25
CA ASP A 52 16.64 -3.33 -14.11
C ASP A 52 17.22 -1.93 -14.43
N ASP A 53 16.39 -0.90 -14.45
CA ASP A 53 16.77 0.49 -14.69
C ASP A 53 17.18 1.26 -13.42
N ASN A 54 17.16 0.59 -12.25
CA ASN A 54 17.43 1.15 -10.92
C ASN A 54 16.58 2.38 -10.55
N ALA A 55 15.42 2.54 -11.17
CA ALA A 55 14.52 3.66 -10.91
C ALA A 55 13.50 3.38 -9.82
N ALA A 56 13.27 2.12 -9.46
CA ALA A 56 12.42 1.74 -8.34
C ALA A 56 13.06 0.62 -7.49
N GLU A 57 12.85 0.73 -6.18
CA GLU A 57 13.25 -0.27 -5.19
C GLU A 57 11.98 -0.89 -4.60
N ILE A 58 11.98 -2.20 -4.43
CA ILE A 58 10.89 -2.93 -3.78
C ILE A 58 11.46 -3.50 -2.49
N HIS A 59 10.88 -3.05 -1.39
CA HIS A 59 11.28 -3.40 -0.03
C HIS A 59 10.27 -4.37 0.56
N HIS A 60 10.76 -5.47 1.11
CA HIS A 60 9.99 -6.43 1.89
C HIS A 60 10.35 -6.29 3.37
N TYR A 61 9.36 -6.00 4.19
CA TYR A 61 9.49 -5.86 5.62
C TYR A 61 8.71 -6.94 6.37
N GLN A 62 9.24 -7.37 7.50
CA GLN A 62 8.50 -8.02 8.56
C GLN A 62 8.16 -6.96 9.60
N CYS A 63 6.88 -6.73 9.86
CA CYS A 63 6.40 -5.62 10.68
C CYS A 63 5.56 -6.11 11.87
N GLN A 64 5.62 -5.36 12.97
CA GLN A 64 4.78 -5.50 14.16
C GLN A 64 4.17 -4.13 14.49
N ARG A 65 2.87 -3.94 14.20
CA ARG A 65 2.19 -2.64 14.29
C ARG A 65 0.97 -2.65 15.23
N GLY A 66 0.47 -1.45 15.50
CA GLY A 66 -0.74 -1.21 16.30
C GLY A 66 -0.47 -1.15 17.80
N ALA A 67 -1.49 -0.74 18.57
CA ALA A 67 -1.38 -0.70 20.02
C ALA A 67 -0.95 -2.06 20.57
N GLN A 68 0.11 -2.09 21.38
CA GLN A 68 0.70 -3.30 21.95
C GLN A 68 1.22 -4.33 20.92
N LYS A 69 1.58 -3.93 19.70
CA LYS A 69 2.13 -4.81 18.64
C LYS A 69 1.23 -6.00 18.28
N GLN A 70 -0.09 -5.77 18.35
CA GLN A 70 -1.12 -6.78 18.09
C GLN A 70 -1.17 -7.24 16.63
N TRP A 71 -0.74 -6.40 15.68
CA TRP A 71 -0.65 -6.77 14.28
C TRP A 71 0.77 -7.21 13.97
N GLN A 72 0.93 -8.37 13.33
CA GLN A 72 2.21 -8.87 12.86
C GLN A 72 2.03 -9.43 11.45
N GLY A 73 2.97 -9.15 10.57
CA GLY A 73 2.84 -9.55 9.18
C GLY A 73 3.92 -8.98 8.28
N HIS A 74 3.82 -9.32 7.00
CA HIS A 74 4.73 -8.82 5.97
C HIS A 74 4.12 -7.62 5.25
N GLU A 75 4.98 -6.67 4.90
CA GLU A 75 4.64 -5.52 4.06
C GLU A 75 5.60 -5.42 2.87
N LEU A 76 5.07 -5.16 1.68
CA LEU A 76 5.86 -4.86 0.49
C LEU A 76 5.60 -3.41 0.09
N TRP A 77 6.67 -2.69 -0.20
CA TRP A 77 6.63 -1.28 -0.55
C TRP A 77 7.51 -1.00 -1.77
N LEU A 78 7.02 -0.18 -2.69
CA LEU A 78 7.77 0.37 -3.79
C LEU A 78 8.25 1.78 -3.42
N LEU A 79 9.54 2.03 -3.53
CA LEU A 79 10.18 3.33 -3.39
C LEU A 79 10.68 3.80 -4.76
N GLU A 80 10.34 5.03 -5.12
CA GLU A 80 10.98 5.79 -6.19
C GLU A 80 12.10 6.67 -5.58
N PRO A 81 13.40 6.28 -5.68
CA PRO A 81 14.47 6.99 -4.98
C PRO A 81 14.64 8.44 -5.44
N ALA A 82 14.35 8.71 -6.72
CA ALA A 82 14.53 10.03 -7.33
C ALA A 82 13.64 11.12 -6.71
N ASN A 83 12.45 10.75 -6.21
CA ASN A 83 11.46 11.68 -5.66
C ASN A 83 10.99 11.29 -4.24
N ASN A 84 11.60 10.25 -3.65
CA ASN A 84 11.25 9.67 -2.36
C ASN A 84 9.75 9.32 -2.23
N LYS A 85 9.14 8.84 -3.33
CA LYS A 85 7.73 8.46 -3.35
C LYS A 85 7.59 6.98 -3.00
N TRP A 86 6.85 6.73 -1.92
CA TRP A 86 6.55 5.41 -1.42
C TRP A 86 5.14 4.98 -1.83
N GLN A 87 5.00 3.71 -2.21
CA GLN A 87 3.73 3.10 -2.58
C GLN A 87 3.62 1.73 -1.92
N ARG A 88 2.56 1.50 -1.15
CA ARG A 88 2.32 0.19 -0.53
C ARG A 88 1.86 -0.80 -1.59
N MET A 89 2.59 -1.90 -1.73
CA MET A 89 2.28 -2.92 -2.72
C MET A 89 1.39 -4.01 -2.17
N MET A 90 1.78 -4.59 -1.04
CA MET A 90 1.08 -5.74 -0.46
C MET A 90 1.19 -5.74 1.06
N THR A 91 0.16 -6.23 1.75
CA THR A 91 0.24 -6.56 3.18
C THR A 91 -0.35 -7.93 3.45
N THR A 92 0.26 -8.70 4.35
CA THR A 92 -0.29 -9.98 4.78
C THR A 92 0.03 -10.24 6.24
N GLN A 93 -0.88 -10.89 6.96
CA GLN A 93 -0.63 -11.42 8.31
C GLN A 93 -0.22 -12.89 8.28
N SER A 94 -0.12 -13.47 7.08
CA SER A 94 0.26 -14.87 6.92
C SER A 94 1.66 -15.08 7.52
N PRO A 95 1.88 -16.13 8.33
CA PRO A 95 3.21 -16.46 8.84
C PRO A 95 4.07 -17.16 7.77
N SER A 96 3.62 -17.16 6.52
CA SER A 96 4.27 -17.84 5.42
C SER A 96 5.58 -17.18 5.02
N CYS A 97 6.51 -18.00 4.53
CA CYS A 97 7.72 -17.49 3.91
C CYS A 97 7.35 -16.68 2.66
N ILE A 98 7.94 -15.50 2.51
CA ILE A 98 7.80 -14.62 1.34
C ILE A 98 9.19 -14.28 0.81
N SER A 99 9.38 -14.46 -0.49
CA SER A 99 10.59 -14.07 -1.21
C SER A 99 10.22 -13.27 -2.46
N LEU A 100 11.05 -12.29 -2.79
CA LEU A 100 10.86 -11.44 -3.96
C LEU A 100 11.83 -11.84 -5.08
N VAL A 101 11.33 -11.92 -6.31
CA VAL A 101 12.16 -12.09 -7.50
C VAL A 101 11.73 -11.06 -8.54
N MET A 102 12.68 -10.25 -9.02
CA MET A 102 12.46 -9.33 -10.12
C MET A 102 12.85 -10.01 -11.44
N GLU A 103 11.90 -10.08 -12.37
CA GLU A 103 12.11 -10.57 -13.74
C GLU A 103 11.74 -9.44 -14.72
N SER A 104 12.73 -8.61 -15.06
CA SER A 104 12.55 -7.41 -15.88
C SER A 104 11.56 -6.39 -15.26
N GLN A 105 10.33 -6.31 -15.77
CA GLN A 105 9.27 -5.43 -15.24
C GLN A 105 8.18 -6.22 -14.50
N ARG A 106 8.49 -7.44 -14.06
CA ARG A 106 7.57 -8.29 -13.32
C ARG A 106 8.17 -8.66 -11.97
N LEU A 107 7.53 -8.18 -10.91
CA LEU A 107 7.79 -8.63 -9.55
C LEU A 107 7.03 -9.94 -9.31
N ARG A 108 7.75 -10.99 -8.95
CA ARG A 108 7.19 -12.25 -8.47
C ARG A 108 7.33 -12.30 -6.96
N VAL A 109 6.20 -12.36 -6.28
CA VAL A 109 6.09 -12.59 -4.84
C VAL A 109 5.88 -14.08 -4.65
N ILE A 110 6.94 -14.79 -4.28
CA ILE A 110 6.94 -16.23 -4.08
C ILE A 110 6.60 -16.51 -2.62
N HIS A 111 5.62 -17.36 -2.36
CA HIS A 111 5.21 -17.70 -1.01
C HIS A 111 4.80 -19.17 -0.84
N ASP A 112 4.83 -19.70 0.39
CA ASP A 112 4.37 -21.06 0.71
C ASP A 112 2.96 -21.11 1.36
N GLY A 113 2.43 -19.95 1.77
CA GLY A 113 1.12 -19.81 2.45
C GLY A 113 -0.14 -19.87 1.58
N ASP A 114 -1.23 -19.33 2.12
CA ASP A 114 -2.47 -19.11 1.36
C ASP A 114 -2.41 -17.77 0.61
N ARG A 115 -2.67 -17.83 -0.71
CA ARG A 115 -2.71 -16.64 -1.55
C ARG A 115 -3.86 -15.70 -1.16
N LEU A 116 -4.94 -16.21 -0.58
CA LEU A 116 -6.08 -15.39 -0.15
C LEU A 116 -5.73 -14.45 1.01
N GLU A 117 -4.65 -14.72 1.74
CA GLU A 117 -4.16 -13.86 2.82
C GLU A 117 -3.23 -12.75 2.30
N MET A 118 -2.90 -12.75 1.01
CA MET A 118 -2.01 -11.77 0.37
C MET A 118 -2.83 -10.59 -0.15
N ASN A 119 -2.87 -9.50 0.62
CA ASN A 119 -3.64 -8.31 0.24
C ASN A 119 -2.79 -7.42 -0.66
N LEU A 120 -2.86 -7.67 -1.96
CA LEU A 120 -2.25 -6.84 -2.98
C LEU A 120 -3.09 -5.57 -3.22
N ALA A 121 -2.47 -4.40 -3.15
CA ALA A 121 -3.15 -3.13 -3.36
C ALA A 121 -3.52 -2.94 -4.84
N GLU A 122 -2.59 -3.21 -5.75
CA GLU A 122 -2.78 -3.09 -7.20
C GLU A 122 -2.03 -4.21 -7.93
N PRO A 123 -2.52 -4.70 -9.08
CA PRO A 123 -1.79 -5.70 -9.87
C PRO A 123 -0.59 -5.11 -10.63
N VAL A 124 -0.56 -3.78 -10.82
CA VAL A 124 0.49 -3.06 -11.54
C VAL A 124 0.76 -1.73 -10.84
N PHE A 125 2.03 -1.43 -10.60
CA PHE A 125 2.48 -0.18 -10.00
C PHE A 125 3.23 0.66 -11.02
N LEU A 126 3.00 1.98 -10.99
CA LEU A 126 3.68 2.93 -11.84
C LEU A 126 4.79 3.63 -11.06
N TYR A 127 5.94 3.81 -11.69
CA TYR A 127 7.08 4.54 -11.14
C TYR A 127 7.70 5.45 -12.21
N HIS A 128 8.51 6.42 -11.77
CA HIS A 128 9.20 7.33 -12.68
C HIS A 128 10.70 7.11 -12.63
N THR A 129 11.29 7.01 -13.82
CA THR A 129 12.75 7.07 -13.99
C THR A 129 13.30 8.43 -13.57
N PRO A 130 14.61 8.55 -13.29
CA PRO A 130 15.25 9.85 -13.03
C PRO A 130 15.06 10.88 -14.15
N ALA A 131 14.81 10.43 -15.39
CA ALA A 131 14.50 11.27 -16.54
C ALA A 131 13.02 11.71 -16.63
N GLY A 132 12.18 11.29 -15.67
CA GLY A 132 10.75 11.60 -15.63
C GLY A 132 9.88 10.72 -16.53
N LYS A 133 10.45 9.69 -17.18
CA LYS A 133 9.68 8.71 -17.95
C LYS A 133 8.92 7.79 -16.99
N SER A 134 7.63 7.59 -17.24
CA SER A 134 6.81 6.61 -16.51
C SER A 134 7.07 5.20 -17.02
N GLU A 135 7.28 4.28 -16.08
CA GLU A 135 7.45 2.85 -16.27
C GLU A 135 6.52 2.09 -15.30
N SER A 136 6.44 0.76 -15.44
CA SER A 136 5.54 -0.05 -14.62
C SER A 136 6.18 -1.33 -14.08
N VAL A 137 5.74 -1.80 -12.92
CA VAL A 137 6.05 -3.13 -12.42
C VAL A 137 4.73 -3.88 -12.27
N ALA A 138 4.59 -5.00 -12.99
CA ALA A 138 3.49 -5.93 -12.80
C ALA A 138 3.80 -6.87 -11.63
N VAL A 139 2.80 -7.20 -10.81
CA VAL A 139 2.98 -8.06 -9.63
C VAL A 139 2.28 -9.40 -9.84
N ALA A 140 3.01 -10.48 -9.61
CA ALA A 140 2.50 -11.84 -9.62
C ALA A 140 2.73 -12.51 -8.25
N ILE A 141 1.68 -13.11 -7.70
CA ILE A 141 1.74 -13.83 -6.42
C ILE A 141 1.74 -15.32 -6.72
N ASP A 142 2.89 -15.96 -6.56
CA ASP A 142 3.11 -17.33 -6.98
C ASP A 142 3.32 -18.24 -5.76
N LYS A 143 2.40 -19.18 -5.56
CA LYS A 143 2.54 -20.19 -4.53
C LYS A 143 3.58 -21.24 -4.94
N GLN A 144 4.58 -21.48 -4.11
CA GLN A 144 5.56 -22.55 -4.28
C GLN A 144 5.72 -23.32 -2.98
N ALA A 145 5.83 -24.65 -3.07
CA ALA A 145 5.92 -25.53 -1.89
C ALA A 145 7.21 -25.32 -1.07
N THR A 146 8.24 -24.75 -1.69
CA THR A 146 9.49 -24.34 -1.07
C THR A 146 9.79 -22.93 -1.56
N ALA A 147 9.17 -21.94 -0.94
CA ALA A 147 9.72 -20.59 -1.04
C ALA A 147 11.08 -20.62 -0.32
N ASN A 148 12.17 -20.38 -1.04
CA ASN A 148 13.51 -20.35 -0.45
C ASN A 148 13.67 -19.06 0.36
N CYS A 149 13.12 -19.03 1.57
CA CYS A 149 13.55 -18.10 2.62
C CYS A 149 14.79 -18.69 3.30
N GLU A 150 15.85 -18.92 2.52
CA GLU A 150 17.14 -19.20 3.12
C GLU A 150 17.73 -17.87 3.59
N SER A 151 17.80 -17.74 4.92
CA SER A 151 18.42 -16.67 5.69
C SER A 151 19.91 -16.50 5.40
#